data_AF-A0A2A5XMV5-F1
#
_entry.id   AF-A0A2A5XMV5-F1
#
_cell.length_a   1.000
_cell.length_b   1.000
_cell.length_c   1.000
_cell.angle_alpha   90.00
_cell.angle_beta   90.00
_cell.angle_gamma   90.00
#
_symmetry.space_group_name_H-M   'P 1'
#
loop_
_entity.id
_entity.type
_entity.pdbx_description
1 polymer ?
#
loop_
_entity_poly.entity_id
_entity_poly.type
_entity_poly.pdbx_seq_one_letter_code
_entity_poly.pdbx_strand_id
1 'polypeptide(L)'
;MLNIKNLIAIVLFLAINSCSSNKKNEIECDFSHPRNCEDFISKVVYDKGSILPADGIVFLKNWTYYLTYFDNKSNQIEERYIKMNCNCELIYFGDDNPIVSNSLN
;
A
#
# COMPACT_ATOMS: atom_id res chain seq x y z
N MET A 1 1.61 43.14 -34.93
CA MET A 1 2.69 43.05 -33.92
C MET A 1 2.06 42.55 -32.63
N LEU A 2 2.21 41.25 -32.34
CA LEU A 2 1.51 40.57 -31.25
C LEU A 2 2.13 41.01 -29.91
N ASN A 3 1.34 41.67 -29.06
CA ASN A 3 1.82 42.31 -27.85
C ASN A 3 2.16 41.24 -26.80
N ILE A 4 3.45 41.05 -26.52
CA ILE A 4 4.01 39.99 -25.64
C ILE A 4 3.35 39.97 -24.26
N LYS A 5 2.89 41.12 -23.75
CA LYS A 5 2.17 41.21 -22.47
C LYS A 5 0.84 40.44 -22.45
N ASN A 6 0.13 40.37 -23.58
CA ASN A 6 -1.14 39.61 -23.66
C ASN A 6 -0.92 38.10 -23.81
N LEU A 7 0.24 37.66 -24.30
CA LEU A 7 0.58 36.23 -24.39
C LEU A 7 0.83 35.62 -23.00
N ILE A 8 1.48 36.37 -22.11
CA ILE A 8 1.81 35.91 -20.75
C ILE A 8 0.54 35.69 -19.91
N ALA A 9 -0.47 36.55 -20.07
CA ALA A 9 -1.75 36.42 -19.36
C ALA A 9 -2.52 35.15 -19.75
N ILE A 10 -2.46 34.73 -21.01
CA ILE A 10 -3.15 33.53 -21.51
C ILE A 10 -2.44 32.25 -21.04
N VAL A 11 -1.10 32.26 -20.98
CA VAL A 11 -0.31 31.12 -20.48
C VAL A 11 -0.51 30.90 -18.98
N LEU A 12 -0.63 31.98 -18.18
CA LEU A 12 -0.93 31.84 -16.75
C LEU A 12 -2.33 31.28 -16.48
N PHE A 13 -3.33 31.59 -17.31
CA PHE A 13 -4.70 31.06 -17.12
C PHE A 13 -4.84 29.56 -17.46
N LEU A 14 -3.98 29.03 -18.33
CA LEU A 14 -3.96 27.60 -18.66
C LEU A 14 -3.24 26.75 -17.59
N ALA A 15 -2.32 27.34 -16.83
CA ALA A 15 -1.61 26.64 -15.76
C ALA A 15 -2.46 26.37 -14.51
N ILE A 16 -3.53 27.15 -14.29
CA ILE A 16 -4.40 27.04 -13.11
C ILE A 16 -5.48 25.95 -13.23
N ASN A 17 -5.73 25.44 -14.44
CA ASN A 17 -6.77 24.44 -14.70
C ASN A 17 -6.23 23.01 -14.88
N SER A 18 -4.93 22.78 -14.69
CA SER A 18 -4.33 21.45 -14.75
C SER A 18 -4.21 20.74 -13.40
N CYS A 19 -5.02 21.12 -12.40
CA CYS A 19 -5.42 20.18 -11.35
C CYS A 19 -6.47 19.23 -11.94
N SER A 20 -6.02 18.33 -12.82
CA SER A 20 -6.77 17.12 -13.09
C SER A 20 -6.73 16.30 -11.81
N SER A 21 -7.71 16.52 -10.93
CA SER A 21 -8.07 15.58 -9.89
C SER A 21 -8.71 14.37 -10.58
N ASN A 22 -7.95 13.69 -11.43
CA ASN A 22 -8.15 12.28 -11.67
C ASN A 22 -7.83 11.61 -10.33
N LYS A 23 -8.77 11.66 -9.39
CA LYS A 23 -8.91 10.60 -8.41
C LYS A 23 -8.93 9.36 -9.27
N LYS A 24 -7.81 8.62 -9.30
CA LYS A 24 -7.79 7.27 -9.83
C LYS A 24 -9.04 6.63 -9.23
N ASN A 25 -9.96 6.20 -10.07
CA ASN A 25 -11.09 5.40 -9.61
C ASN A 25 -10.43 4.24 -8.88
N GLU A 26 -10.39 4.32 -7.54
CA GLU A 26 -10.09 3.18 -6.70
C GLU A 26 -11.17 2.20 -7.09
N ILE A 27 -10.78 1.18 -7.86
CA ILE A 27 -11.63 0.04 -8.14
C ILE A 27 -12.10 -0.39 -6.75
N GLU A 28 -13.40 -0.21 -6.49
CA GLU A 28 -14.00 -0.51 -5.21
C GLU A 28 -13.77 -2.01 -5.01
N CYS A 29 -12.74 -2.34 -4.23
CA CYS A 29 -12.26 -3.70 -4.15
C CYS A 29 -13.33 -4.47 -3.38
N ASP A 30 -14.19 -5.21 -4.09
CA ASP A 30 -15.18 -6.06 -3.47
C ASP A 30 -14.46 -7.00 -2.50
N PHE A 31 -14.73 -6.83 -1.21
CA PHE A 31 -14.03 -7.47 -0.10
C PHE A 31 -14.47 -8.93 0.07
N SER A 32 -14.92 -9.57 -1.00
CA SER A 32 -15.54 -10.88 -0.92
C SER A 32 -14.53 -11.97 -0.52
N HIS A 33 -13.23 -11.80 -0.80
CA HIS A 33 -12.20 -12.81 -0.52
C HIS A 33 -10.84 -12.22 -0.10
N PRO A 34 -10.62 -11.94 1.20
CA PRO A 34 -9.35 -11.41 1.70
C PRO A 34 -8.15 -12.37 1.62
N ARG A 35 -8.34 -13.66 1.30
CA ARG A 35 -7.24 -14.65 1.17
C ARG A 35 -6.42 -14.51 -0.12
N ASN A 36 -6.82 -13.65 -1.05
CA ASN A 36 -6.18 -13.59 -2.38
C ASN A 36 -4.71 -13.11 -2.36
N CYS A 37 -4.21 -12.54 -1.25
CA CYS A 37 -2.84 -12.04 -1.17
C CYS A 37 -1.88 -12.92 -0.35
N GLU A 38 -2.32 -14.05 0.21
CA GLU A 38 -1.49 -14.91 1.06
C GLU A 38 -0.25 -15.45 0.32
N ASP A 39 -0.39 -15.81 -0.97
CA ASP A 39 0.73 -16.26 -1.81
C ASP A 39 1.78 -15.16 -2.00
N PHE A 40 1.33 -13.92 -2.21
CA PHE A 40 2.22 -12.75 -2.35
C PHE A 40 2.92 -12.45 -1.02
N ILE A 41 2.20 -12.49 0.09
CA ILE A 41 2.74 -12.29 1.43
C ILE A 41 3.82 -13.34 1.72
N SER A 42 3.53 -14.61 1.41
CA SER A 42 4.47 -15.71 1.59
C SER A 42 5.74 -15.49 0.78
N LYS A 43 5.62 -15.03 -0.47
CA LYS A 43 6.76 -14.67 -1.29
C LYS A 43 7.61 -13.55 -0.68
N VAL A 44 7.02 -12.51 -0.08
CA VAL A 44 7.78 -11.44 0.60
C VAL A 44 8.66 -12.00 1.73
N VAL A 45 8.18 -13.02 2.45
CA VAL A 45 8.94 -13.68 3.52
C VAL A 45 10.02 -14.60 2.93
N TYR A 46 9.68 -15.42 1.94
CA TYR A 46 10.63 -16.34 1.31
C TYR A 46 11.75 -15.64 0.54
N ASP A 47 11.47 -14.52 -0.13
CA ASP A 47 12.48 -13.74 -0.87
C ASP A 47 13.54 -13.13 0.08
N LYS A 48 13.23 -12.99 1.37
CA LYS A 48 14.20 -12.61 2.41
C LYS A 48 15.06 -13.78 2.90
N GLY A 49 14.76 -14.99 2.41
CA GLY A 49 15.32 -16.25 2.89
C GLY A 49 14.73 -16.71 4.21
N SER A 50 13.62 -16.13 4.67
CA SER A 50 12.98 -16.42 5.96
C SER A 50 11.95 -17.57 5.80
N ILE A 51 11.49 -18.16 6.92
CA ILE A 51 10.56 -19.30 6.90
C ILE A 51 9.19 -18.87 7.45
N LEU A 52 8.14 -19.07 6.67
CA LEU A 52 6.76 -18.81 7.09
C LEU A 52 6.06 -20.13 7.48
N PRO A 53 5.59 -20.28 8.73
CA PRO A 53 4.77 -21.42 9.13
C PRO A 53 3.37 -21.38 8.49
N ALA A 54 2.69 -22.53 8.45
CA ALA A 54 1.37 -22.65 7.81
C ALA A 54 0.32 -21.66 8.35
N ASP A 55 0.31 -21.45 9.67
CA ASP A 55 -0.59 -20.50 10.35
C ASP A 55 0.07 -19.14 10.61
N GLY A 56 1.17 -18.83 9.92
CA GLY A 56 1.98 -17.63 10.11
C GLY A 56 1.36 -16.35 9.56
N ILE A 57 0.23 -16.43 8.85
CA ILE A 57 -0.51 -15.28 8.33
C ILE A 57 -1.88 -15.24 9.00
N VAL A 58 -2.16 -14.15 9.70
CA VAL A 58 -3.46 -13.88 10.30
C VAL A 58 -4.06 -12.66 9.63
N PHE A 59 -5.14 -12.85 8.88
CA PHE A 59 -5.90 -11.73 8.34
C PHE A 59 -6.59 -10.92 9.45
N LEU A 60 -6.49 -9.59 9.39
CA LEU A 60 -7.14 -8.67 10.31
C LEU A 60 -8.35 -7.99 9.65
N LYS A 61 -8.16 -6.81 9.06
CA LYS A 61 -9.17 -6.06 8.29
C LYS A 61 -8.50 -5.09 7.32
N ASN A 62 -9.26 -4.54 6.37
CA ASN A 62 -8.76 -3.55 5.40
C ASN A 62 -7.45 -3.98 4.72
N TRP A 63 -7.40 -5.24 4.24
CA TRP A 63 -6.22 -5.83 3.61
C TRP A 63 -4.94 -5.77 4.47
N THR A 64 -5.11 -5.73 5.79
CA THR A 64 -4.03 -5.80 6.77
C THR A 64 -3.96 -7.20 7.34
N TYR A 65 -2.76 -7.73 7.45
CA TYR A 65 -2.46 -9.04 8.00
C TYR A 65 -1.39 -8.90 9.08
N TYR A 66 -1.43 -9.77 10.06
CA TYR A 66 -0.38 -9.97 11.04
C TYR A 66 0.43 -11.19 10.63
N LEU A 67 1.74 -11.05 10.64
CA LEU A 67 2.69 -12.08 10.24
C LEU A 67 3.50 -12.52 11.44
N THR A 68 3.66 -13.83 11.56
CA THR A 68 4.63 -14.46 12.46
C THR A 68 5.48 -15.41 11.63
N TYR A 69 6.77 -15.12 11.53
CA TYR A 69 7.69 -15.90 10.69
C TYR A 69 9.07 -16.01 11.34
N PHE A 70 9.86 -17.02 10.98
CA PHE A 70 11.23 -17.15 11.44
C PHE A 70 12.17 -16.42 10.48
N ASP A 71 12.84 -15.36 10.95
CA ASP A 71 13.80 -14.62 10.15
C ASP A 71 15.19 -15.25 10.22
N ASN A 72 15.70 -15.69 9.07
CA ASN A 72 17.02 -16.32 9.00
C ASN A 72 18.17 -15.33 9.22
N LYS A 73 17.96 -14.02 9.03
CA LYS A 73 19.01 -13.01 9.24
C LYS A 73 19.19 -12.68 10.72
N SER A 74 18.11 -12.40 11.44
CA SER A 74 18.15 -12.16 12.88
C SER A 74 18.17 -13.46 13.71
N ASN A 75 17.88 -14.60 13.10
CA ASN A 75 17.81 -15.93 13.71
C ASN A 75 16.80 -16.00 14.88
N GLN A 76 15.66 -15.35 14.70
CA GLN A 76 14.58 -15.28 15.69
C GLN A 76 13.21 -15.25 15.00
N ILE A 77 12.16 -15.45 15.80
CA ILE A 77 10.78 -15.25 15.34
C ILE A 77 10.53 -13.75 15.29
N GLU A 78 10.08 -13.27 14.12
CA GLU A 78 9.68 -11.89 13.90
C GLU A 78 8.16 -11.82 13.76
N GLU A 79 7.61 -10.73 14.28
CA GLU A 79 6.20 -10.40 14.17
C GLU A 79 6.06 -9.06 13.45
N ARG A 80 5.26 -9.01 12.38
CA ARG A 80 5.13 -7.81 11.54
C ARG A 80 3.70 -7.64 11.07
N TYR A 81 3.27 -6.40 10.93
CA TYR A 81 2.07 -6.07 10.18
C TYR A 81 2.42 -5.86 8.72
N ILE A 82 1.57 -6.39 7.85
CA ILE A 82 1.64 -6.20 6.41
C ILE A 82 0.31 -5.64 5.91
N LYS A 83 0.36 -4.61 5.07
CA LYS A 83 -0.83 -4.07 4.40
C LYS A 83 -0.65 -4.18 2.90
N MET A 84 -1.63 -4.78 2.25
CA MET A 84 -1.70 -4.90 0.80
C MET A 84 -2.77 -3.95 0.25
N ASN A 85 -2.65 -3.56 -1.02
CA ASN A 85 -3.79 -3.06 -1.78
C ASN A 85 -4.54 -4.24 -2.42
N CYS A 86 -5.64 -3.97 -3.13
CA CYS A 86 -6.41 -5.05 -3.73
C CYS A 86 -5.80 -5.67 -4.99
N ASN A 87 -4.68 -5.15 -5.47
CA ASN A 87 -3.85 -5.82 -6.48
C ASN A 87 -2.75 -6.68 -5.82
N CYS A 88 -2.83 -6.91 -4.50
CA CYS A 88 -1.81 -7.58 -3.70
C CYS A 88 -0.42 -6.91 -3.77
N GLU A 89 -0.40 -5.60 -4.01
CA GLU A 89 0.82 -4.81 -3.93
C GLU A 89 1.07 -4.36 -2.49
N LEU A 90 2.32 -4.47 -2.06
CA LEU A 90 2.75 -4.11 -0.71
C LEU A 90 2.63 -2.59 -0.48
N ILE A 91 1.78 -2.19 0.45
CA ILE A 91 1.64 -0.80 0.91
C ILE A 91 2.49 -0.55 2.16
N TYR A 92 2.53 -1.51 3.08
CA TYR A 92 3.20 -1.36 4.37
C TYR A 92 3.73 -2.68 4.88
N PHE A 93 4.92 -2.66 5.50
CA PHE A 93 5.54 -3.77 6.21
C PHE A 93 6.33 -3.22 7.41
N GLY A 94 5.88 -3.50 8.64
CA GLY A 94 6.51 -2.92 9.82
C GLY A 94 5.94 -3.42 11.15
N ASP A 95 6.44 -2.85 12.24
CA ASP A 95 6.11 -3.24 13.61
C ASP A 95 4.78 -2.66 14.09
N ASP A 96 4.42 -1.47 13.62
CA ASP A 96 3.21 -0.78 14.07
C ASP A 96 1.99 -1.26 13.31
N ASN A 97 0.86 -1.37 14.02
CA ASN A 97 -0.41 -1.74 13.40
C ASN A 97 -0.95 -0.58 12.54
N PRO A 98 -0.96 -0.70 11.20
CA PRO A 98 -1.36 0.38 10.29
C PRO A 98 -2.88 0.64 10.29
N ILE A 99 -3.65 -0.15 11.05
CA ILE A 99 -5.08 0.10 11.29
C ILE A 99 -5.28 1.25 12.27
N VAL A 100 -4.37 1.41 13.24
CA VAL A 100 -4.55 2.33 14.38
C VAL A 100 -4.10 3.76 14.04
N SER A 101 -3.30 3.96 13.00
CA SER A 101 -2.77 5.28 12.62
C SER A 101 -3.80 6.29 12.09
N ASN A 102 -5.09 5.93 12.00
CA ASN A 102 -6.18 6.81 11.57
C ASN A 102 -7.16 7.24 12.69
N SER A 103 -6.86 7.03 13.97
CA SER A 103 -7.77 7.43 15.06
C SER A 103 -7.40 8.72 15.80
N LEU A 104 -6.62 9.63 15.20
CA LEU A 104 -6.40 10.97 15.75
C LEU A 104 -6.59 12.06 14.69
N ASN A 105 -7.84 12.50 14.57
CA ASN A 105 -8.37 13.86 14.39
C ASN A 105 -9.58 13.91 13.46
#